data_AF-A0A7C1WGZ4-F1
#
_entry.id   AF-A0A7C1WGZ4-F1
#
_cell.length_a   1.000
_cell.length_b   1.000
_cell.length_c   1.000
_cell.angle_alpha   90.00
_cell.angle_beta   90.00
_cell.angle_gamma   90.00
#
_symmetry.space_group_name_H-M   'P 1'
#
loop_
_entity.id
_entity.type
_entity.pdbx_description
1 polymer ?
#
loop_
_entity_poly.entity_id
_entity_poly.type
_entity_poly.pdbx_seq_one_letter_code
_entity_poly.pdbx_strand_id
1 'polypeptide(L)' 'MKTDRMKLMKKVVEDVEYIKKVLSESELGDFFLTKEEEREVEETLKQRKKGELLTMKEVFGE' A
#
# COMPACT_ATOMS: atom_id res chain seq x y z
N MET A 1 -3.68 -6.40 -30.68
CA MET A 1 -4.33 -5.10 -30.43
C MET A 1 -5.74 -5.21 -29.84
N LYS A 2 -6.77 -5.78 -30.52
CA LYS A 2 -8.12 -5.92 -29.92
C LYS A 2 -8.17 -6.85 -28.71
N THR A 3 -7.42 -7.95 -28.76
CA THR A 3 -7.34 -8.95 -27.69
C THR A 3 -6.67 -8.41 -26.42
N ASP A 4 -5.66 -7.56 -26.57
CA ASP A 4 -4.90 -6.98 -25.44
C ASP A 4 -5.75 -5.97 -24.67
N ARG A 5 -6.54 -5.16 -25.41
CA ARG A 5 -7.53 -4.25 -24.81
C ARG A 5 -8.61 -5.00 -24.03
N MET A 6 -9.03 -6.16 -24.53
CA MET A 6 -10.02 -6.99 -23.85
C MET A 6 -9.46 -7.65 -22.59
N LYS A 7 -8.21 -8.12 -22.61
CA LYS A 7 -7.52 -8.62 -21.40
C LYS A 7 -7.33 -7.53 -20.36
N LEU A 8 -6.93 -6.33 -20.78
CA LEU A 8 -6.80 -5.18 -19.89
C LEU A 8 -8.15 -4.82 -19.24
N MET A 9 -9.23 -4.80 -20.03
CA MET A 9 -10.56 -4.49 -19.51
C MET A 9 -11.03 -5.51 -18.47
N LYS A 10 -10.78 -6.81 -18.70
CA LYS A 10 -11.08 -7.86 -17.72
C LYS A 10 -10.33 -7.65 -16.41
N LYS A 11 -9.02 -7.38 -16.49
CA LYS A 11 -8.21 -7.09 -15.31
C LYS A 11 -8.71 -5.87 -14.53
N VAL A 12 -9.07 -4.80 -15.23
CA VAL A 12 -9.64 -3.60 -14.58
C VAL A 12 -10.94 -3.94 -13.85
N VAL A 13 -11.80 -4.77 -14.42
CA VAL A 13 -13.03 -5.22 -13.76
C VAL A 13 -12.71 -6.06 -12.52
N GLU A 14 -11.79 -7.02 -12.63
CA GLU A 14 -11.35 -7.86 -11.50
C GLU A 14 -10.74 -7.03 -10.36
N ASP A 15 -9.88 -6.07 -10.69
CA ASP A 15 -9.25 -5.17 -9.72
C ASP A 15 -10.32 -4.31 -9.01
N VAL A 16 -11.32 -3.80 -9.74
CA VAL A 16 -12.42 -3.03 -9.16
C VAL A 16 -13.32 -3.88 -8.26
N GLU A 17 -13.61 -5.12 -8.65
CA GLU A 17 -14.39 -6.06 -7.82
C GLU A 17 -13.64 -6.43 -6.55
N TYR A 18 -12.32 -6.64 -6.64
CA TYR A 18 -11.47 -6.88 -5.49
C TYR A 18 -11.48 -5.69 -4.52
N ILE A 19 -11.30 -4.47 -5.03
CA ILE A 19 -11.37 -3.25 -4.21
C ILE A 19 -12.73 -3.15 -3.52
N LYS A 20 -13.83 -3.35 -4.26
CA LYS A 20 -15.19 -3.33 -3.68
C LYS A 20 -15.36 -4.36 -2.55
N LYS A 21 -14.83 -5.56 -2.73
CA LYS A 21 -14.89 -6.61 -1.72
C LYS A 21 -14.14 -6.19 -0.45
N VAL A 22 -12.90 -5.73 -0.59
CA VAL A 22 -12.09 -5.22 0.53
C VAL A 22 -12.84 -4.07 1.22
N LEU A 23 -13.40 -3.14 0.45
CA LEU A 23 -14.18 -2.02 0.99
C LEU A 23 -15.44 -2.46 1.75
N SER A 24 -16.07 -3.57 1.36
CA SER A 24 -17.28 -4.09 1.99
C SER A 24 -17.03 -4.90 3.27
N GLU A 25 -15.82 -5.43 3.41
CA GLU A 25 -15.41 -6.27 4.55
C GLU A 25 -14.69 -5.47 5.64
N SER A 26 -14.31 -4.22 5.36
CA SER A 26 -13.58 -3.33 6.26
C SER A 26 -14.49 -2.24 6.86
N GLU A 27 -14.23 -1.86 8.11
CA GLU A 27 -14.90 -0.72 8.74
C GLU A 27 -14.25 0.60 8.26
N LEU A 28 -14.99 1.71 8.28
CA LEU A 28 -14.45 3.01 7.81
C LEU A 28 -13.15 3.44 8.52
N GLY A 29 -12.92 2.95 9.74
CA GLY A 29 -11.69 3.20 10.50
C GLY A 29 -10.44 2.51 9.94
N ASP A 30 -10.59 1.44 9.15
CA ASP A 30 -9.46 0.67 8.62
C ASP A 30 -8.79 1.35 7.41
N PHE A 31 -9.43 2.37 6.82
CA PHE A 31 -8.92 3.09 5.65
C PHE A 31 -8.08 4.32 5.99
N PHE A 32 -8.18 4.80 7.22
CA PHE A 32 -7.48 5.98 7.69
C PHE A 32 -6.47 5.57 8.74
N LEU A 33 -5.27 6.11 8.62
CA LEU A 33 -4.32 6.02 9.72
C LEU A 33 -4.93 6.74 10.92
N THR A 34 -4.81 6.10 12.08
CA THR A 34 -4.99 6.80 13.35
C THR A 34 -3.92 7.90 13.46
N LYS A 35 -4.18 8.93 14.27
CA LYS A 35 -3.20 10.01 14.51
C LYS A 35 -1.85 9.50 15.02
N GLU A 36 -1.85 8.36 15.70
CA GLU A 36 -0.64 7.72 16.19
C GLU A 36 0.16 7.11 15.03
N GLU A 37 -0.50 6.32 14.17
CA GLU A 37 0.12 5.76 12.97
C GLU A 37 0.60 6.84 12.00
N GLU A 38 -0.17 7.93 11.80
CA GLU A 38 0.27 9.08 11.01
C GLU A 38 1.59 9.67 11.54
N ARG A 39 1.71 9.81 12.87
CA ARG A 39 2.93 10.32 13.51
C ARG A 39 4.11 9.37 13.32
N GLU A 40 3.90 8.06 13.48
CA GLU A 40 4.95 7.06 13.28
C GLU A 40 5.48 7.06 11.84
N VAL A 41 4.57 7.17 10.86
CA VAL A 41 4.94 7.29 9.44
C VAL A 41 5.74 8.56 9.20
N GLU A 42 5.32 9.70 9.75
CA GLU A 42 6.05 10.96 9.61
C GLU A 42 7.46 10.89 10.21
N GLU A 43 7.60 10.33 11.42
CA GLU A 43 8.88 10.17 12.10
C GLU A 43 9.81 9.25 11.32
N THR A 44 9.29 8.13 10.84
CA THR A 44 10.02 7.19 9.98
C THR A 44 10.50 7.86 8.69
N LEU A 45 9.65 8.67 8.04
CA LEU A 45 10.05 9.44 6.85
C LEU A 45 11.13 10.47 7.16
N LYS A 46 11.10 11.11 8.34
CA LYS A 46 12.14 12.05 8.79
C LYS A 46 13.47 11.31 9.02
N GLN A 47 13.46 10.17 9.68
CA GLN A 47 14.65 9.32 9.89
C GLN A 47 15.24 8.84 8.56
N ARG A 48 14.39 8.41 7.62
CA ARG A 48 14.81 8.02 6.26
C ARG A 48 15.56 9.15 5.56
N LYS A 49 15.03 10.37 5.60
CA LYS A 49 15.67 11.55 4.98
C LYS A 49 17.04 11.87 5.60
N LYS A 50 17.23 11.57 6.88
CA LYS A 50 18.49 11.75 7.59
C LYS A 50 19.47 10.58 7.41
N GLY A 51 19.06 9.50 6.74
CA GLY A 51 19.86 8.29 6.60
C GLY A 51 19.99 7.49 7.89
N GLU A 52 19.06 7.66 8.84
CA GLU A 52 19.07 7.03 10.17
C GLU A 52 18.40 5.65 10.18
N LEU A 53 17.75 5.25 9.07
CA LEU A 53 17.14 3.92 8.95
C LEU A 53 18.14 2.90 8.41
N LEU A 54 18.24 1.76 9.11
CA LEU A 54 18.97 0.60 8.63
C LEU A 54 18.34 0.04 7.35
N THR A 55 19.19 -0.39 6.43
CA THR A 55 18.79 -1.14 5.24
C THR A 55 18.45 -2.59 5.59
N MET A 56 17.68 -3.25 4.73
CA MET A 56 17.36 -4.67 4.89
C MET A 56 18.62 -5.55 5.00
N LYS A 57 19.69 -5.20 4.28
CA LYS A 57 20.98 -5.89 4.37
C LYS A 57 21.65 -5.71 5.74
N GLU A 58 21.54 -4.54 6.34
CA GLU A 58 22.07 -4.27 7.69
C GLU A 58 21.26 -4.97 8.79
N VAL A 59 19.97 -5.19 8.57
CA VAL A 59 19.10 -5.90 9.53
C VAL A 59 19.24 -7.42 9.42
N PHE A 60 19.34 -7.96 8.21
CA PHE A 60 19.25 -9.42 7.96
C PHE A 60 20.55 -10.08 7.48
N GLY A 61 21.59 -9.30 7.14
CA GLY A 61 22.94 -9.81 6.90
C GLY A 61 23.18 -10.59 5.60
N GLU A 62 22.30 -10.50 4.60
CA GLU A 62 22.47 -11.15 3.28
C GLU A 62 23.49 -10.46 2.36
#